data_AF-A0A194S5N6-F1
#
_entry.id   AF-A0A194S5N6-F1
#
_cell.length_a   1.000
_cell.length_b   1.000
_cell.length_c   1.000
_cell.angle_alpha   90.00
_cell.angle_beta   90.00
_cell.angle_gamma   90.00
#
_symmetry.space_group_name_H-M   'P 1'
#
loop_
_entity.id
_entity.type
_entity.pdbx_description
1 polymer ?
#
loop_
_entity_poly.entity_id
_entity_poly.type
_entity_poly.pdbx_seq_one_letter_code
_entity_poly.pdbx_strand_id
1 'polypeptide(L)'
;MGACSSKSAHPADDSTAAAPGPHAHTKRSPAPQAHFALSSSAMSNADHFVERRGSELFLNGAKFRFASLNAPELLDGDCNGEFEVRDTFAALAAEGAFGTAVTRTYTLRIKSKNIGRGHINGWSNEWNDWMWDGGRLQEMDLVLAEAAKAGVKLIIPIINQDTGEDSNWVGSTADLTRYRYGLGSNDEARRVDWWTDHTMIESFKLIIDFLTNRVNSINGRRYGDDPTILAWETGNEMNHLGMRPAPASWTLVVAKHLKSRAPRTLVMDGSFARNDDPERCYPKEVLDSPDVDIISYHYYGDGDARRVKKDCEVARRHNKVFVAGEFGFFSKPSTYESFMKDLDSAGGAGSLVWSLRPHSARGGHKTHGEGDGIWSYHIPGWKDPAHREFDAREASIVSSIRAASFKINGLRAPSQYPVPPAPSRPWLVQTRNGAAPAVAFQGAAWAHRYVVVVRGPGGEHEKEARDHTKEGEFAVELAREVHAAGGGQGVQVSVRGVSVDGVQGAESEALSL
;
A
#
# COMPACT_ATOMS: atom_id res chain seq x y z
N MET A 1 -15.53 -19.64 16.25
CA MET A 1 -15.87 -18.83 15.07
C MET A 1 -14.85 -17.72 14.98
N GLY A 2 -13.91 -17.64 14.05
CA GLY A 2 -13.39 -18.56 13.04
C GLY A 2 -12.07 -17.93 12.59
N ALA A 3 -10.95 -18.66 12.67
CA ALA A 3 -9.70 -18.22 12.08
C ALA A 3 -9.88 -18.21 10.56
N CYS A 4 -9.70 -17.06 9.91
CA CYS A 4 -9.71 -16.96 8.46
C CYS A 4 -8.51 -17.71 7.87
N SER A 5 -8.71 -19.01 7.67
CA SER A 5 -7.98 -19.81 6.71
C SER A 5 -8.76 -19.74 5.41
N SER A 6 -8.25 -18.99 4.44
CA SER A 6 -8.83 -18.84 3.10
C SER A 6 -8.78 -20.17 2.35
N LYS A 7 -9.92 -20.84 2.23
CA LYS A 7 -10.08 -22.00 1.33
C LYS A 7 -10.48 -21.50 -0.06
N SER A 8 -9.65 -21.79 -1.05
CA SER A 8 -10.04 -21.74 -2.46
C SER A 8 -9.47 -22.96 -3.17
N ALA A 9 -10.32 -23.97 -3.37
CA ALA A 9 -10.07 -25.09 -4.27
C ALA A 9 -10.70 -24.74 -5.63
N HIS A 10 -9.91 -24.79 -6.70
CA HIS A 10 -10.42 -24.81 -8.07
C HIS A 10 -10.21 -26.21 -8.68
N PRO A 11 -11.16 -26.73 -9.46
CA PRO A 11 -11.04 -28.03 -10.11
C PRO A 11 -10.08 -27.96 -11.30
N ALA A 12 -9.33 -29.04 -11.48
CA ALA A 12 -8.45 -29.29 -12.61
C ALA A 12 -9.28 -29.57 -13.88
N ASP A 13 -8.85 -29.01 -15.01
CA ASP A 13 -9.13 -29.56 -16.32
C ASP A 13 -7.83 -29.60 -17.13
N ASP A 14 -7.42 -30.83 -17.45
CA ASP A 14 -6.32 -31.19 -18.33
C ASP A 14 -6.70 -30.89 -19.78
N SER A 15 -5.90 -30.10 -20.49
CA SER A 15 -5.60 -30.38 -21.90
C SER A 15 -4.27 -29.76 -22.31
N THR A 16 -3.36 -30.64 -22.68
CA THR A 16 -2.04 -30.37 -23.25
C THR A 16 -2.16 -29.87 -24.69
N ALA A 17 -1.60 -28.70 -25.00
CA ALA A 17 -1.25 -28.32 -26.36
C ALA A 17 0.03 -27.44 -26.37
N ALA A 18 0.91 -27.76 -27.31
CA ALA A 18 2.31 -27.33 -27.39
C ALA A 18 2.50 -25.81 -27.54
N ALA A 19 3.56 -25.30 -26.89
CA ALA A 19 4.01 -23.92 -26.95
C ALA A 19 4.74 -23.59 -28.28
N PRO A 20 4.43 -22.46 -28.96
CA PRO A 20 5.34 -21.84 -29.91
C PRO A 20 6.23 -20.79 -29.24
N GLY A 21 7.47 -20.68 -29.72
CA GLY A 21 8.58 -19.91 -29.14
C GLY A 21 8.42 -18.38 -29.14
N PRO A 22 9.38 -17.66 -28.52
CA PRO A 22 9.20 -16.26 -28.17
C PRO A 22 9.41 -15.36 -29.39
N HIS A 23 8.35 -14.68 -29.82
CA HIS A 23 8.48 -13.50 -30.67
C HIS A 23 8.93 -12.31 -29.83
N ALA A 24 10.06 -11.73 -30.24
CA ALA A 24 10.64 -10.54 -29.64
C ALA A 24 9.71 -9.33 -29.82
N HIS A 25 8.98 -8.97 -28.77
CA HIS A 25 8.33 -7.67 -28.68
C HIS A 25 9.37 -6.64 -28.24
N THR A 26 9.62 -5.68 -29.12
CA THR A 26 10.43 -4.50 -28.86
C THR A 26 9.83 -3.71 -27.70
N LYS A 27 10.50 -3.72 -26.54
CA LYS A 27 10.22 -2.83 -25.42
C LYS A 27 10.47 -1.38 -25.87
N ARG A 28 9.42 -0.66 -26.27
CA ARG A 28 9.44 0.80 -26.29
C ARG A 28 9.22 1.28 -24.86
N SER A 29 10.22 1.97 -24.31
CA SER A 29 10.09 2.67 -23.02
C SER A 29 8.94 3.69 -23.11
N PRO A 30 8.06 3.76 -22.10
CA PRO A 30 7.05 4.81 -22.05
C PRO A 30 7.73 6.18 -21.91
N ALA A 31 7.13 7.20 -22.53
CA ALA A 31 7.59 8.58 -22.42
C ALA A 31 7.52 9.06 -20.96
N PRO A 32 8.48 9.87 -20.48
CA PRO A 32 8.41 10.45 -19.15
C PRO A 32 7.21 11.39 -19.03
N GLN A 33 6.28 11.09 -18.13
CA GLN A 33 5.15 11.99 -17.84
C GLN A 33 5.65 13.30 -17.21
N ALA A 34 4.97 14.37 -17.58
CA ALA A 34 5.17 15.72 -17.09
C ALA A 34 5.02 15.79 -15.56
N HIS A 35 5.85 16.65 -14.95
CA HIS A 35 6.00 16.91 -13.53
C HIS A 35 4.71 16.80 -12.71
N PHE A 36 4.68 15.87 -11.75
CA PHE A 36 3.72 15.85 -10.65
C PHE A 36 3.77 17.23 -9.96
N ALA A 37 2.69 17.99 -10.05
CA ALA A 37 2.52 19.22 -9.29
C ALA A 37 2.30 18.83 -7.82
N LEU A 38 3.40 18.75 -7.07
CA LEU A 38 3.38 18.47 -5.64
C LEU A 38 2.95 19.74 -4.89
N SER A 39 2.12 19.58 -3.87
CA SER A 39 1.87 20.66 -2.91
C SER A 39 3.19 21.12 -2.29
N SER A 40 3.37 22.44 -2.17
CA SER A 40 4.54 23.05 -1.51
C SER A 40 4.75 22.55 -0.07
N SER A 41 3.68 22.13 0.62
CA SER A 41 3.73 21.57 1.98
C SER A 41 4.24 20.12 2.02
N ALA A 42 4.15 19.38 0.91
CA ALA A 42 4.64 18.00 0.84
C ALA A 42 6.18 17.97 0.72
N MET A 43 6.75 18.89 -0.06
CA MET A 43 8.21 19.02 -0.21
C MET A 43 8.90 19.46 1.09
N SER A 44 8.29 20.33 1.90
CA SER A 44 8.90 20.76 3.18
C SER A 44 8.91 19.67 4.26
N ASN A 45 8.09 18.62 4.11
CA ASN A 45 7.99 17.51 5.05
C ASN A 45 8.89 16.32 4.67
N ALA A 46 9.34 16.24 3.41
CA ALA A 46 10.10 15.12 2.87
C ALA A 46 11.43 14.87 3.60
N ASP A 47 12.09 15.94 4.08
CA ASP A 47 13.46 15.88 4.60
C ASP A 47 13.56 15.78 6.13
N HIS A 48 12.42 15.74 6.83
CA HIS A 48 12.39 15.74 8.29
C HIS A 48 11.83 14.44 8.86
N PHE A 49 12.48 13.94 9.91
CA PHE A 49 12.00 12.79 10.66
C PHE A 49 10.75 13.14 11.45
N VAL A 50 9.82 12.20 11.53
CA VAL A 50 8.74 12.26 12.51
C VAL A 50 9.33 11.88 13.86
N GLU A 51 9.15 12.73 14.85
CA GLU A 51 9.66 12.55 16.20
C GLU A 51 8.54 12.15 17.16
N ARG A 52 8.85 11.28 18.11
CA ARG A 52 7.98 11.03 19.26
C ARG A 52 8.31 11.99 20.38
N ARG A 53 7.27 12.58 20.98
CA ARG A 53 7.37 13.32 22.25
C ARG A 53 6.27 12.85 23.18
N GLY A 54 6.66 12.05 24.16
CA GLY A 54 5.72 11.33 25.01
C GLY A 54 4.85 10.37 24.20
N SER A 55 3.53 10.48 24.33
CA SER A 55 2.53 9.70 23.58
C SER A 55 2.10 10.32 22.25
N GLU A 56 2.79 11.36 21.77
CA GLU A 56 2.41 12.11 20.57
C GLU A 56 3.53 12.12 19.52
N LEU A 57 3.15 12.28 18.25
CA LEU A 57 4.08 12.44 17.13
C LEU A 57 4.14 13.90 16.69
N PHE A 58 5.32 14.31 16.23
CA PHE A 58 5.61 15.65 15.75
C PHE A 58 6.42 15.59 14.45
N LEU A 59 6.13 16.52 13.54
CA LEU A 59 6.94 16.77 12.35
C LEU A 59 7.18 18.28 12.28
N ASN A 60 8.44 18.69 12.26
CA ASN A 60 8.82 20.11 12.26
C ASN A 60 8.21 20.92 13.42
N GLY A 61 8.10 20.30 14.59
CA GLY A 61 7.54 20.93 15.79
C GLY A 61 6.02 21.03 15.83
N ALA A 62 5.32 20.70 14.75
CA ALA A 62 3.85 20.60 14.73
C ALA A 62 3.41 19.18 15.07
N LYS A 63 2.25 19.02 15.73
CA LYS A 63 1.65 17.70 15.95
C LYS A 63 1.40 17.04 14.60
N PHE A 64 1.75 15.76 14.52
CA PHE A 64 1.66 14.96 13.31
C PHE A 64 0.71 13.79 13.55
N ARG A 65 -0.50 13.87 12.98
CA ARG A 65 -1.49 12.78 13.06
C ARG A 65 -2.01 12.46 11.67
N PHE A 66 -2.51 11.26 11.45
CA PHE A 66 -2.92 10.84 10.11
C PHE A 66 -4.13 9.89 10.12
N ALA A 67 -4.96 9.97 9.09
CA ALA A 67 -5.94 8.95 8.74
C ALA A 67 -5.79 8.67 7.25
N SER A 68 -5.50 7.43 6.88
CA SER A 68 -5.14 7.08 5.50
C SER A 68 -5.43 5.59 5.23
N LEU A 69 -4.78 5.01 4.22
CA LEU A 69 -4.97 3.64 3.76
C LEU A 69 -3.65 2.87 3.74
N ASN A 70 -3.70 1.56 4.01
CA ASN A 70 -2.61 0.62 3.74
C ASN A 70 -2.45 0.44 2.22
N ALA A 71 -1.22 0.34 1.73
CA ALA A 71 -0.88 0.05 0.33
C ALA A 71 0.02 -1.20 0.27
N PRO A 72 -0.56 -2.40 0.45
CA PRO A 72 0.20 -3.62 0.74
C PRO A 72 1.09 -4.10 -0.42
N GLU A 73 0.70 -3.79 -1.65
CA GLU A 73 1.42 -4.21 -2.86
C GLU A 73 2.57 -3.26 -3.24
N LEU A 74 2.86 -2.21 -2.46
CA LEU A 74 3.95 -1.28 -2.79
C LEU A 74 5.31 -1.96 -2.96
N LEU A 75 5.61 -2.96 -2.14
CA LEU A 75 6.87 -3.70 -2.19
C LEU A 75 6.78 -4.96 -3.07
N ASP A 76 5.70 -5.12 -3.83
CA ASP A 76 5.50 -6.27 -4.71
C ASP A 76 5.69 -5.87 -6.16
N GLY A 77 6.93 -5.94 -6.64
CA GLY A 77 7.25 -5.61 -8.04
C GLY A 77 6.75 -6.61 -9.08
N ASP A 78 6.11 -7.72 -8.68
CA ASP A 78 5.33 -8.54 -9.62
C ASP A 78 3.94 -7.95 -9.88
N CYS A 79 3.41 -7.21 -8.89
CA CYS A 79 2.09 -6.57 -8.95
C CYS A 79 2.18 -5.12 -9.42
N ASN A 80 3.10 -4.33 -8.86
CA ASN A 80 3.21 -2.89 -9.06
C ASN A 80 4.52 -2.51 -9.74
N GLY A 81 4.41 -1.83 -10.88
CA GLY A 81 5.54 -1.21 -11.56
C GLY A 81 5.67 0.27 -11.19
N GLU A 82 6.52 0.98 -11.96
CA GLU A 82 6.80 2.40 -11.75
C GLU A 82 5.55 3.29 -11.81
N PHE A 83 4.58 2.95 -12.67
CA PHE A 83 3.33 3.68 -12.78
C PHE A 83 2.47 3.51 -11.52
N GLU A 84 2.21 2.27 -11.09
CA GLU A 84 1.38 1.96 -9.93
C GLU A 84 1.93 2.60 -8.63
N VAL A 85 3.26 2.58 -8.46
CA VAL A 85 3.95 3.22 -7.32
C VAL A 85 3.72 4.73 -7.34
N ARG A 86 3.92 5.38 -8.49
CA ARG A 86 3.72 6.83 -8.62
C ARG A 86 2.26 7.24 -8.47
N ASP A 87 1.33 6.47 -9.04
CA ASP A 87 -0.11 6.73 -8.94
C ASP A 87 -0.59 6.62 -7.48
N THR A 88 -0.10 5.60 -6.74
CA THR A 88 -0.38 5.47 -5.29
C THR A 88 0.02 6.72 -4.53
N PHE A 89 1.24 7.23 -4.73
CA PHE A 89 1.69 8.42 -4.02
C PHE A 89 1.03 9.71 -4.52
N ALA A 90 0.73 9.82 -5.81
CA ALA A 90 -0.04 10.93 -6.35
C ALA A 90 -1.45 11.00 -5.74
N ALA A 91 -2.12 9.84 -5.56
CA ALA A 91 -3.43 9.77 -4.92
C ALA A 91 -3.38 10.20 -3.44
N LEU A 92 -2.35 9.80 -2.71
CA LEU A 92 -2.19 10.15 -1.30
C LEU A 92 -1.73 11.60 -1.06
N ALA A 93 -0.90 12.14 -1.95
CA ALA A 93 -0.22 13.42 -1.77
C ALA A 93 -0.80 14.60 -2.58
N ALA A 94 -1.79 14.36 -3.45
CA ALA A 94 -2.42 15.45 -4.21
C ALA A 94 -2.94 16.56 -3.29
N GLU A 95 -2.91 17.80 -3.77
CA GLU A 95 -3.35 18.95 -2.98
C GLU A 95 -4.82 18.80 -2.58
N GLY A 96 -5.08 18.81 -1.27
CA GLY A 96 -6.43 18.61 -0.75
C GLY A 96 -6.89 17.14 -0.72
N ALA A 97 -6.00 16.16 -0.97
CA ALA A 97 -6.31 14.74 -0.89
C ALA A 97 -6.51 14.28 0.55
N PHE A 98 -5.47 14.41 1.38
CA PHE A 98 -5.48 14.06 2.80
C PHE A 98 -4.73 15.13 3.60
N GLY A 99 -5.10 15.33 4.86
CA GLY A 99 -4.47 16.31 5.75
C GLY A 99 -3.02 15.97 6.09
N THR A 100 -2.66 14.70 6.03
CA THR A 100 -1.28 14.22 6.17
C THR A 100 -1.13 12.92 5.39
N ALA A 101 -0.14 12.85 4.51
CA ALA A 101 0.08 11.70 3.66
C ALA A 101 0.99 10.67 4.36
N VAL A 102 0.38 9.60 4.85
CA VAL A 102 1.06 8.43 5.42
C VAL A 102 0.46 7.18 4.79
N THR A 103 1.28 6.17 4.52
CA THR A 103 0.79 4.83 4.22
C THR A 103 1.66 3.78 4.88
N ARG A 104 1.16 2.56 4.93
CA ARG A 104 1.86 1.39 5.42
C ARG A 104 1.94 0.39 4.28
N THR A 105 3.16 -0.07 4.00
CA THR A 105 3.40 -1.16 3.06
C THR A 105 2.98 -2.48 3.69
N TYR A 106 3.06 -3.59 2.95
CA TYR A 106 3.17 -4.89 3.59
C TYR A 106 4.64 -5.23 3.89
N THR A 107 4.93 -6.50 4.19
CA THR A 107 6.28 -6.93 4.59
C THR A 107 7.23 -7.11 3.42
N LEU A 108 8.51 -7.31 3.70
CA LEU A 108 9.41 -7.85 2.68
C LEU A 108 8.87 -9.18 2.16
N ARG A 109 8.80 -9.31 0.82
CA ARG A 109 8.62 -10.62 0.18
C ARG A 109 9.79 -11.56 0.43
N ILE A 110 9.51 -12.79 0.85
CA ILE A 110 10.48 -13.88 0.95
C ILE A 110 10.06 -14.96 -0.03
N LYS A 111 11.02 -15.51 -0.78
CA LYS A 111 10.77 -16.64 -1.67
C LYS A 111 10.18 -17.81 -0.88
N SER A 112 9.11 -18.39 -1.40
CA SER A 112 8.39 -19.49 -0.76
C SER A 112 7.84 -20.42 -1.83
N LYS A 113 7.03 -21.40 -1.44
CA LYS A 113 6.38 -22.31 -2.39
C LYS A 113 5.53 -21.59 -3.44
N ASN A 114 4.79 -20.55 -3.04
CA ASN A 114 3.91 -19.80 -3.94
C ASN A 114 4.56 -18.51 -4.48
N ILE A 115 5.80 -18.23 -4.07
CA ILE A 115 6.51 -16.99 -4.38
C ILE A 115 7.82 -17.36 -5.06
N GLY A 116 7.86 -17.24 -6.38
CA GLY A 116 9.04 -17.59 -7.17
C GLY A 116 10.25 -16.69 -6.90
N ARG A 117 10.00 -15.45 -6.47
CA ARG A 117 11.01 -14.40 -6.27
C ARG A 117 10.60 -13.44 -5.13
N GLY A 118 11.47 -13.26 -4.15
CA GLY A 118 11.31 -12.30 -3.05
C GLY A 118 12.51 -11.37 -2.93
N HIS A 119 12.46 -10.43 -1.99
CA HIS A 119 13.62 -9.63 -1.57
C HIS A 119 14.72 -10.55 -1.01
N ILE A 120 14.31 -11.59 -0.27
CA ILE A 120 15.17 -12.65 0.25
C ILE A 120 14.80 -13.95 -0.45
N ASN A 121 15.79 -14.57 -1.08
CA ASN A 121 15.61 -15.79 -1.89
C ASN A 121 16.24 -17.04 -1.27
N GLY A 122 16.98 -16.90 -0.16
CA GLY A 122 17.68 -17.99 0.49
C GLY A 122 18.69 -17.54 1.53
N TRP A 123 19.51 -18.48 1.99
CA TRP A 123 20.61 -18.27 2.93
C TRP A 123 21.91 -18.81 2.32
N SER A 124 23.00 -18.04 2.42
CA SER A 124 24.33 -18.47 1.99
C SER A 124 25.16 -18.90 3.20
N ASN A 125 25.54 -20.17 3.26
CA ASN A 125 26.49 -20.66 4.26
C ASN A 125 27.92 -20.15 4.04
N GLU A 126 28.26 -19.75 2.81
CA GLU A 126 29.59 -19.23 2.47
C GLU A 126 29.82 -17.85 3.08
N TRP A 127 28.81 -16.98 3.01
CA TRP A 127 28.89 -15.60 3.52
C TRP A 127 28.24 -15.44 4.89
N ASN A 128 27.53 -16.48 5.35
CA ASN A 128 26.74 -16.49 6.59
C ASN A 128 25.74 -15.32 6.62
N ASP A 129 25.03 -15.12 5.50
CA ASP A 129 24.06 -14.04 5.31
C ASP A 129 22.95 -14.43 4.30
N TRP A 130 21.90 -13.62 4.23
CA TRP A 130 20.76 -13.76 3.33
C TRP A 130 21.14 -13.53 1.87
N MET A 131 20.52 -14.32 0.99
CA MET A 131 20.64 -14.15 -0.45
C MET A 131 19.60 -13.14 -0.94
N TRP A 132 20.05 -11.91 -1.16
CA TRP A 132 19.21 -10.80 -1.60
C TRP A 132 18.97 -10.78 -3.11
N ASP A 133 17.78 -10.33 -3.51
CA ASP A 133 17.48 -10.02 -4.90
C ASP A 133 17.71 -8.54 -5.20
N GLY A 134 18.77 -8.24 -5.97
CA GLY A 134 19.13 -6.86 -6.30
C GLY A 134 18.03 -6.09 -7.03
N GLY A 135 17.24 -6.76 -7.89
CA GLY A 135 16.16 -6.11 -8.63
C GLY A 135 14.94 -5.79 -7.75
N ARG A 136 14.54 -6.70 -6.84
CA ARG A 136 13.50 -6.42 -5.84
C ARG A 136 13.89 -5.27 -4.93
N LEU A 137 15.18 -5.19 -4.58
CA LEU A 137 15.69 -4.08 -3.79
C LEU A 137 15.69 -2.75 -4.55
N GLN A 138 15.92 -2.75 -5.88
CA GLN A 138 15.76 -1.56 -6.72
C GLN A 138 14.30 -1.11 -6.86
N GLU A 139 13.36 -2.06 -6.89
CA GLU A 139 11.93 -1.75 -6.85
C GLU A 139 11.54 -1.12 -5.49
N MET A 140 12.08 -1.61 -4.37
CA MET A 140 11.94 -0.95 -3.06
C MET A 140 12.61 0.44 -3.02
N ASP A 141 13.76 0.62 -3.68
CA ASP A 141 14.40 1.93 -3.80
C ASP A 141 13.47 2.94 -4.51
N LEU A 142 12.77 2.50 -5.56
CA LEU A 142 11.81 3.31 -6.30
C LEU A 142 10.64 3.75 -5.41
N VAL A 143 10.11 2.84 -4.60
CA VAL A 143 9.05 3.15 -3.64
C VAL A 143 9.48 4.25 -2.68
N LEU A 144 10.66 4.13 -2.07
CA LEU A 144 11.16 5.14 -1.14
C LEU A 144 11.48 6.47 -1.84
N ALA A 145 12.04 6.43 -3.06
CA ALA A 145 12.37 7.63 -3.81
C ALA A 145 11.12 8.40 -4.24
N GLU A 146 10.08 7.72 -4.72
CA GLU A 146 8.82 8.35 -5.12
C GLU A 146 8.00 8.80 -3.89
N ALA A 147 8.03 8.05 -2.78
CA ALA A 147 7.44 8.50 -1.51
C ALA A 147 8.11 9.78 -0.99
N ALA A 148 9.45 9.82 -1.02
CA ALA A 148 10.24 10.99 -0.62
C ALA A 148 9.87 12.21 -1.48
N LYS A 149 9.85 12.02 -2.80
CA LYS A 149 9.45 13.05 -3.77
C LYS A 149 8.03 13.53 -3.49
N ALA A 150 7.10 12.64 -3.17
CA ALA A 150 5.72 12.96 -2.88
C ALA A 150 5.48 13.49 -1.45
N GLY A 151 6.48 13.48 -0.57
CA GLY A 151 6.32 13.84 0.84
C GLY A 151 5.46 12.87 1.65
N VAL A 152 5.30 11.63 1.18
CA VAL A 152 4.51 10.57 1.86
C VAL A 152 5.40 9.84 2.84
N LYS A 153 4.96 9.71 4.10
CA LYS A 153 5.68 8.91 5.11
C LYS A 153 5.26 7.45 5.08
N LEU A 154 6.22 6.54 5.22
CA LEU A 154 5.99 5.09 5.17
C LEU A 154 6.18 4.41 6.52
N ILE A 155 5.24 3.53 6.89
CA ILE A 155 5.43 2.50 7.91
C ILE A 155 5.75 1.19 7.19
N ILE A 156 6.86 0.54 7.57
CA ILE A 156 7.36 -0.65 6.88
C ILE A 156 7.49 -1.81 7.87
N PRO A 157 6.56 -2.78 7.85
CA PRO A 157 6.71 -4.07 8.53
C PRO A 157 7.86 -4.87 7.90
N ILE A 158 8.74 -5.46 8.71
CA ILE A 158 9.90 -6.19 8.17
C ILE A 158 9.51 -7.60 7.70
N ILE A 159 8.75 -8.33 8.51
CA ILE A 159 8.48 -9.76 8.34
C ILE A 159 7.01 -10.09 8.63
N ASN A 160 6.44 -11.05 7.91
CA ASN A 160 5.10 -11.55 8.21
C ASN A 160 5.18 -12.79 9.10
N GLN A 161 4.21 -12.93 10.00
CA GLN A 161 4.07 -14.13 10.84
C GLN A 161 3.48 -15.33 10.09
N ASP A 162 2.75 -15.10 8.97
CA ASP A 162 1.81 -16.08 8.37
C ASP A 162 2.36 -17.50 8.26
N THR A 163 1.66 -18.41 8.92
CA THR A 163 2.02 -19.81 9.06
C THR A 163 1.26 -20.72 8.10
N GLY A 164 0.54 -20.25 7.09
CA GLY A 164 -0.19 -21.11 6.14
C GLY A 164 0.57 -21.34 4.84
N GLU A 165 0.99 -22.57 4.53
CA GLU A 165 1.79 -22.84 3.31
C GLU A 165 1.03 -22.55 2.00
N ASP A 166 -0.26 -22.92 1.93
CA ASP A 166 -1.05 -22.79 0.71
C ASP A 166 -1.63 -21.37 0.50
N SER A 167 -1.74 -20.57 1.56
CA SER A 167 -2.22 -19.17 1.50
C SER A 167 -1.08 -18.15 1.54
N ASN A 168 0.16 -18.57 1.77
CA ASN A 168 1.30 -17.68 1.90
C ASN A 168 1.61 -16.98 0.57
N TRP A 169 1.44 -15.65 0.55
CA TRP A 169 1.64 -14.80 -0.62
C TRP A 169 2.77 -13.78 -0.48
N VAL A 170 3.34 -13.62 0.73
CA VAL A 170 4.47 -12.70 0.99
C VAL A 170 5.71 -13.39 1.58
N GLY A 171 5.60 -14.63 2.05
CA GLY A 171 6.64 -15.31 2.82
C GLY A 171 6.49 -15.05 4.32
N SER A 172 7.21 -15.80 5.15
CA SER A 172 7.08 -15.64 6.61
C SER A 172 8.32 -16.03 7.41
N THR A 173 8.21 -15.92 8.74
CA THR A 173 9.22 -16.41 9.69
C THR A 173 9.59 -17.88 9.44
N ALA A 174 8.62 -18.72 9.05
CA ALA A 174 8.86 -20.13 8.73
C ALA A 174 9.74 -20.29 7.47
N ASP A 175 9.56 -19.45 6.45
CA ASP A 175 10.41 -19.48 5.25
C ASP A 175 11.85 -19.06 5.56
N LEU A 176 12.04 -18.03 6.39
CA LEU A 176 13.37 -17.63 6.85
C LEU A 176 14.05 -18.76 7.62
N THR A 177 13.35 -19.39 8.57
CA THR A 177 13.86 -20.54 9.33
C THR A 177 14.21 -21.69 8.40
N ARG A 178 13.35 -22.00 7.42
CA ARG A 178 13.59 -23.05 6.44
C ARG A 178 14.87 -22.81 5.67
N TYR A 179 15.09 -21.58 5.18
CA TYR A 179 16.33 -21.23 4.50
C TYR A 179 17.55 -21.28 5.42
N ARG A 180 17.45 -20.71 6.62
CA ARG A 180 18.57 -20.62 7.56
C ARG A 180 19.09 -21.99 8.00
N TYR A 181 18.20 -22.96 8.13
CA TYR A 181 18.52 -24.33 8.58
C TYR A 181 18.56 -25.37 7.46
N GLY A 182 18.25 -25.00 6.22
CA GLY A 182 18.20 -25.93 5.09
C GLY A 182 17.09 -26.98 5.22
N LEU A 183 15.95 -26.59 5.81
CA LEU A 183 14.82 -27.50 6.03
C LEU A 183 13.99 -27.68 4.75
N GLY A 184 13.29 -28.81 4.64
CA GLY A 184 12.52 -29.17 3.45
C GLY A 184 11.09 -28.60 3.45
N SER A 185 10.56 -28.24 4.62
CA SER A 185 9.18 -27.79 4.76
C SER A 185 8.99 -26.74 5.85
N ASN A 186 7.86 -26.02 5.80
CA ASN A 186 7.50 -25.09 6.86
C ASN A 186 7.10 -25.83 8.16
N ASP A 187 6.67 -27.10 8.09
CA ASP A 187 6.37 -27.91 9.27
C ASP A 187 7.62 -28.27 10.07
N GLU A 188 8.73 -28.56 9.40
CA GLU A 188 10.03 -28.69 10.05
C GLU A 188 10.48 -27.36 10.63
N ALA A 189 10.34 -26.26 9.87
CA ALA A 189 10.71 -24.93 10.32
C ALA A 189 9.97 -24.50 11.59
N ARG A 190 8.68 -24.82 11.72
CA ARG A 190 7.88 -24.50 12.92
C ARG A 190 8.31 -25.26 14.18
N ARG A 191 9.19 -26.27 14.08
CA ARG A 191 9.79 -26.94 15.26
C ARG A 191 10.95 -26.13 15.85
N VAL A 192 11.50 -25.18 15.10
CA VAL A 192 12.46 -24.20 15.61
C VAL A 192 11.66 -23.05 16.20
N ASP A 193 11.87 -22.78 17.48
CA ASP A 193 11.19 -21.67 18.15
C ASP A 193 11.79 -20.32 17.72
N TRP A 194 11.17 -19.68 16.72
CA TRP A 194 11.54 -18.36 16.20
C TRP A 194 11.82 -17.32 17.29
N TRP A 195 11.12 -17.40 18.43
CA TRP A 195 11.18 -16.38 19.46
C TRP A 195 12.39 -16.52 20.38
N THR A 196 12.93 -17.73 20.52
CA THR A 196 14.04 -18.02 21.45
C THR A 196 15.28 -18.57 20.77
N ASP A 197 15.16 -19.04 19.52
CA ASP A 197 16.29 -19.57 18.77
C ASP A 197 17.31 -18.46 18.48
N HIS A 198 18.46 -18.55 19.15
CA HIS A 198 19.50 -17.53 19.06
C HIS A 198 19.99 -17.32 17.62
N THR A 199 20.11 -18.41 16.85
CA THR A 199 20.56 -18.34 15.45
C THR A 199 19.57 -17.54 14.61
N MET A 200 18.26 -17.76 14.75
CA MET A 200 17.25 -16.99 14.04
C MET A 200 17.21 -15.53 14.46
N ILE A 201 17.35 -15.23 15.75
CA ILE A 201 17.41 -13.84 16.24
C ILE A 201 18.61 -13.09 15.62
N GLU A 202 19.80 -13.69 15.64
CA GLU A 202 20.98 -13.07 15.01
C GLU A 202 20.85 -12.99 13.49
N SER A 203 20.25 -13.99 12.85
CA SER A 203 19.99 -13.95 11.40
C SER A 203 18.98 -12.85 11.04
N PHE A 204 17.98 -12.61 11.87
CA PHE A 204 17.04 -11.51 11.67
C PHE A 204 17.69 -10.13 11.85
N LYS A 205 18.66 -9.99 12.77
CA LYS A 205 19.47 -8.77 12.87
C LYS A 205 20.27 -8.47 11.60
N LEU A 206 20.69 -9.48 10.85
CA LEU A 206 21.34 -9.28 9.54
C LEU A 206 20.39 -8.67 8.51
N ILE A 207 19.08 -9.00 8.55
CA ILE A 207 18.07 -8.32 7.72
C ILE A 207 18.01 -6.84 8.04
N ILE A 208 17.97 -6.49 9.33
CA ILE A 208 17.95 -5.11 9.78
C ILE A 208 19.24 -4.38 9.38
N ASP A 209 20.39 -5.02 9.56
CA ASP A 209 21.70 -4.45 9.19
C ASP A 209 21.79 -4.19 7.69
N PHE A 210 21.33 -5.13 6.86
CA PHE A 210 21.30 -4.96 5.42
C PHE A 210 20.37 -3.81 5.01
N LEU A 211 19.12 -3.83 5.47
CA LEU A 211 18.13 -2.81 5.13
C LEU A 211 18.63 -1.42 5.55
N THR A 212 19.02 -1.25 6.81
CA THR A 212 19.39 0.07 7.34
C THR A 212 20.68 0.61 6.73
N ASN A 213 21.59 -0.24 6.25
CA ASN A 213 22.82 0.18 5.57
C ASN A 213 22.68 0.31 4.05
N ARG A 214 21.59 -0.18 3.46
CA ARG A 214 21.34 -0.01 2.04
C ARG A 214 21.27 1.47 1.69
N VAL A 215 22.02 1.84 0.64
CA VAL A 215 21.91 3.15 -0.01
C VAL A 215 20.95 2.99 -1.17
N ASN A 216 19.87 3.77 -1.16
CA ASN A 216 18.89 3.83 -2.22
C ASN A 216 19.59 4.20 -3.54
N SER A 217 19.46 3.35 -4.56
CA SER A 217 20.17 3.53 -5.83
C SER A 217 19.64 4.70 -6.69
N ILE A 218 18.49 5.28 -6.35
CA ILE A 218 17.84 6.36 -7.10
C ILE A 218 18.12 7.72 -6.46
N ASN A 219 17.91 7.85 -5.15
CA ASN A 219 18.03 9.14 -4.44
C ASN A 219 19.30 9.25 -3.56
N GLY A 220 20.09 8.17 -3.43
CA GLY A 220 21.34 8.15 -2.69
C GLY A 220 21.20 8.17 -1.16
N ARG A 221 19.98 8.09 -0.61
CA ARG A 221 19.77 8.06 0.85
C ARG A 221 20.04 6.67 1.41
N ARG A 222 20.78 6.60 2.51
CA ARG A 222 20.85 5.39 3.32
C ARG A 222 19.51 5.20 4.01
N TYR A 223 18.91 4.01 3.93
CA TYR A 223 17.58 3.74 4.48
C TYR A 223 17.48 4.05 5.98
N GLY A 224 18.52 3.72 6.77
CA GLY A 224 18.56 4.06 8.20
C GLY A 224 18.65 5.56 8.51
N ASP A 225 18.87 6.39 7.49
CA ASP A 225 18.90 7.86 7.55
C ASP A 225 17.83 8.52 6.68
N ASP A 226 16.89 7.76 6.12
CA ASP A 226 15.85 8.29 5.24
C ASP A 226 14.62 8.76 6.05
N PRO A 227 14.37 10.07 6.15
CA PRO A 227 13.21 10.61 6.86
C PRO A 227 11.86 10.23 6.24
N THR A 228 11.85 9.65 5.04
CA THR A 228 10.65 9.11 4.39
C THR A 228 10.05 7.96 5.19
N ILE A 229 10.90 7.20 5.90
CA ILE A 229 10.46 6.09 6.76
C ILE A 229 10.01 6.66 8.10
N LEU A 230 8.70 6.63 8.35
CA LEU A 230 8.10 7.00 9.64
C LEU A 230 8.57 6.02 10.71
N ALA A 231 8.34 4.74 10.46
CA ALA A 231 8.66 3.67 11.40
C ALA A 231 9.06 2.38 10.69
N TRP A 232 10.03 1.70 11.27
CA TRP A 232 10.21 0.27 11.06
C TRP A 232 9.30 -0.47 12.03
N GLU A 233 8.44 -1.32 11.50
CA GLU A 233 7.58 -2.19 12.29
C GLU A 233 8.21 -3.58 12.38
N THR A 234 8.29 -4.13 13.60
CA THR A 234 9.03 -5.38 13.85
C THR A 234 8.53 -6.55 13.00
N GLY A 235 7.27 -6.52 12.61
CA GLY A 235 6.66 -7.45 11.66
C GLY A 235 5.14 -7.27 11.62
N ASN A 236 4.48 -7.90 10.65
CA ASN A 236 3.03 -7.87 10.54
C ASN A 236 2.38 -8.95 11.41
N GLU A 237 1.44 -8.53 12.25
CA GLU A 237 0.60 -9.39 13.10
C GLU A 237 1.35 -10.39 13.99
N MET A 238 2.53 -10.01 14.47
CA MET A 238 3.43 -10.89 15.21
C MET A 238 2.73 -11.43 16.47
N ASN A 239 2.50 -12.75 16.50
CA ASN A 239 1.78 -13.40 17.57
C ASN A 239 2.40 -14.75 17.89
N HIS A 240 2.28 -15.16 19.14
CA HIS A 240 2.72 -16.47 19.60
C HIS A 240 1.49 -17.35 19.89
N LEU A 241 1.27 -18.33 19.02
CA LEU A 241 0.13 -19.25 19.05
C LEU A 241 -1.24 -18.55 18.91
N GLY A 242 -1.32 -17.44 18.16
CA GLY A 242 -2.56 -16.70 17.84
C GLY A 242 -3.12 -15.84 18.98
N MET A 243 -2.77 -16.16 20.23
CA MET A 243 -3.43 -15.59 21.42
C MET A 243 -2.51 -14.74 22.29
N ARG A 244 -1.19 -14.86 22.12
CA ARG A 244 -0.20 -14.13 22.91
C ARG A 244 0.57 -13.17 22.00
N PRO A 245 1.03 -12.03 22.55
CA PRO A 245 1.88 -11.12 21.77
C PRO A 245 3.22 -11.77 21.45
N ALA A 246 3.97 -11.16 20.55
CA ALA A 246 5.38 -11.46 20.40
C ALA A 246 6.08 -11.35 21.77
N PRO A 247 6.90 -12.32 22.18
CA PRO A 247 7.58 -12.27 23.47
C PRO A 247 8.46 -11.03 23.61
N ALA A 248 8.44 -10.39 24.79
CA ALA A 248 9.26 -9.21 25.07
C ALA A 248 10.75 -9.43 24.79
N SER A 249 11.27 -10.63 25.12
CA SER A 249 12.67 -11.01 24.90
C SER A 249 13.09 -10.89 23.44
N TRP A 250 12.17 -11.15 22.50
CA TRP A 250 12.42 -10.99 21.08
C TRP A 250 12.21 -9.55 20.64
N THR A 251 11.05 -8.96 20.96
CA THR A 251 10.67 -7.60 20.52
C THR A 251 11.68 -6.55 20.98
N LEU A 252 12.18 -6.63 22.22
CA LEU A 252 13.15 -5.68 22.76
C LEU A 252 14.54 -5.82 22.13
N VAL A 253 14.95 -7.04 21.79
CA VAL A 253 16.23 -7.27 21.08
C VAL A 253 16.18 -6.66 19.68
N VAL A 254 15.07 -6.87 18.96
CA VAL A 254 14.86 -6.30 17.63
C VAL A 254 14.77 -4.78 17.69
N ALA A 255 13.96 -4.22 18.60
CA ALA A 255 13.77 -2.79 18.75
C ALA A 255 15.08 -2.06 19.08
N LYS A 256 15.85 -2.58 20.05
CA LYS A 256 17.15 -2.03 20.40
C LYS A 256 18.13 -2.09 19.24
N HIS A 257 18.11 -3.18 18.46
CA HIS A 257 18.97 -3.31 17.28
C HIS A 257 18.59 -2.30 16.20
N LEU A 258 17.30 -2.14 15.89
CA LEU A 258 16.80 -1.08 14.99
C LEU A 258 17.24 0.31 15.45
N LYS A 259 17.05 0.65 16.72
CA LYS A 259 17.49 1.94 17.29
C LYS A 259 19.00 2.16 17.16
N SER A 260 19.80 1.11 17.29
CA SER A 260 21.26 1.23 17.11
C SER A 260 21.66 1.53 15.66
N ARG A 261 20.86 1.12 14.66
CA ARG A 261 21.18 1.27 13.24
C ARG A 261 20.47 2.44 12.56
N ALA A 262 19.31 2.83 13.07
CA ALA A 262 18.49 3.93 12.58
C ALA A 262 17.95 4.76 13.77
N PRO A 263 18.83 5.49 14.50
CA PRO A 263 18.48 6.10 15.79
C PRO A 263 17.40 7.18 15.72
N ARG A 264 17.19 7.77 14.54
CA ARG A 264 16.17 8.82 14.30
C ARG A 264 14.83 8.26 13.81
N THR A 265 14.79 7.03 13.31
CA THR A 265 13.57 6.39 12.84
C THR A 265 12.80 5.80 14.02
N LEU A 266 11.47 5.89 13.97
CA LEU A 266 10.63 5.30 15.02
C LEU A 266 10.60 3.77 14.89
N VAL A 267 10.42 3.09 16.02
CA VAL A 267 10.18 1.64 16.05
C VAL A 267 8.75 1.38 16.48
N MET A 268 8.03 0.62 15.66
CA MET A 268 6.66 0.20 15.90
C MET A 268 6.62 -1.28 16.28
N ASP A 269 5.99 -1.60 17.41
CA ASP A 269 5.70 -2.98 17.78
C ASP A 269 4.64 -3.55 16.82
N GLY A 270 4.98 -4.69 16.24
CA GLY A 270 4.13 -5.44 15.32
C GLY A 270 3.24 -6.49 16.00
N SER A 271 3.19 -6.51 17.34
CA SER A 271 2.44 -7.51 18.09
C SER A 271 0.94 -7.49 17.80
N PHE A 272 0.35 -8.67 17.60
CA PHE A 272 -1.10 -8.81 17.41
C PHE A 272 -1.64 -10.01 18.21
N ALA A 273 -1.86 -9.80 19.50
CA ALA A 273 -2.53 -10.78 20.35
C ALA A 273 -4.02 -10.45 20.49
N ARG A 274 -4.90 -11.36 20.06
CA ARG A 274 -6.34 -11.18 20.23
C ARG A 274 -6.74 -11.39 21.70
N ASN A 275 -6.97 -10.28 22.41
CA ASN A 275 -7.38 -10.29 23.82
C ASN A 275 -8.41 -9.19 24.10
N ASP A 276 -9.43 -9.48 24.90
CA ASP A 276 -10.45 -8.50 25.32
C ASP A 276 -9.90 -7.44 26.28
N ASP A 277 -8.77 -7.71 26.92
CA ASP A 277 -8.00 -6.77 27.73
C ASP A 277 -6.84 -6.18 26.89
N PRO A 278 -6.95 -4.92 26.43
CA PRO A 278 -5.93 -4.24 25.65
C PRO A 278 -4.51 -4.27 26.22
N GLU A 279 -4.36 -4.25 27.54
CA GLU A 279 -3.04 -4.23 28.16
C GLU A 279 -2.32 -5.58 28.00
N ARG A 280 -3.08 -6.67 27.84
CA ARG A 280 -2.56 -8.02 27.57
C ARG A 280 -2.27 -8.28 26.10
N CYS A 281 -2.61 -7.34 25.21
CA CYS A 281 -2.23 -7.40 23.81
C CYS A 281 -0.73 -7.12 23.59
N TYR A 282 -0.02 -6.67 24.62
CA TYR A 282 1.40 -6.34 24.58
C TYR A 282 2.11 -6.90 25.81
N PRO A 283 3.40 -7.25 25.72
CA PRO A 283 4.21 -7.52 26.90
C PRO A 283 4.44 -6.23 27.70
N LYS A 284 4.36 -6.30 29.03
CA LYS A 284 4.57 -5.13 29.91
C LYS A 284 5.94 -4.49 29.68
N GLU A 285 6.97 -5.30 29.47
CA GLU A 285 8.34 -4.84 29.24
C GLU A 285 8.46 -4.06 27.92
N VAL A 286 7.65 -4.38 26.91
CA VAL A 286 7.56 -3.61 25.65
C VAL A 286 6.86 -2.28 25.88
N LEU A 287 5.77 -2.29 26.66
CA LEU A 287 5.07 -1.07 27.07
C LEU A 287 5.97 -0.12 27.89
N ASP A 288 6.93 -0.62 28.65
CA ASP A 288 7.81 0.22 29.47
C ASP A 288 9.14 0.59 28.79
N SER A 289 9.47 -0.02 27.64
CA SER A 289 10.77 0.16 26.99
C SER A 289 10.92 1.51 26.29
N PRO A 290 12.07 2.19 26.37
CA PRO A 290 12.34 3.38 25.56
C PRO A 290 12.61 3.07 24.08
N ASP A 291 12.95 1.81 23.74
CA ASP A 291 13.34 1.42 22.38
C ASP A 291 12.15 1.24 21.43
N VAL A 292 10.93 1.16 21.97
CA VAL A 292 9.67 1.03 21.21
C VAL A 292 8.87 2.33 21.33
N ASP A 293 8.58 2.94 20.18
CA ASP A 293 7.89 4.24 20.11
C ASP A 293 6.39 4.13 19.99
N ILE A 294 5.97 3.22 19.12
CA ILE A 294 4.59 3.05 18.69
C ILE A 294 4.15 1.63 19.06
N ILE A 295 2.97 1.52 19.66
CA ILE A 295 2.24 0.26 19.74
C ILE A 295 1.02 0.31 18.81
N SER A 296 0.64 -0.84 18.28
CA SER A 296 -0.39 -0.93 17.25
C SER A 296 -1.38 -2.06 17.50
N TYR A 297 -2.55 -1.98 16.88
CA TYR A 297 -3.51 -3.08 16.85
C TYR A 297 -4.27 -3.07 15.52
N HIS A 298 -4.78 -4.23 15.11
CA HIS A 298 -5.54 -4.42 13.88
C HIS A 298 -7.02 -4.70 14.18
N TYR A 299 -7.92 -4.03 13.45
CA TYR A 299 -9.36 -4.03 13.76
C TYR A 299 -10.18 -4.56 12.59
N TYR A 300 -10.64 -5.80 12.70
CA TYR A 300 -11.39 -6.44 11.61
C TYR A 300 -12.79 -6.84 12.06
N GLY A 301 -13.78 -6.15 11.51
CA GLY A 301 -15.20 -6.35 11.81
C GLY A 301 -15.74 -5.46 12.95
N ASP A 302 -17.07 -5.36 13.02
CA ASP A 302 -17.76 -4.37 13.87
C ASP A 302 -17.54 -4.56 15.39
N GLY A 303 -17.12 -5.75 15.82
CA GLY A 303 -16.81 -6.07 17.21
C GLY A 303 -15.60 -5.29 17.71
N ASP A 304 -14.52 -5.32 16.94
CA ASP A 304 -13.22 -4.73 17.30
C ASP A 304 -13.26 -3.20 17.25
N ALA A 305 -14.11 -2.60 16.43
CA ALA A 305 -14.17 -1.14 16.30
C ALA A 305 -14.37 -0.39 17.64
N ARG A 306 -15.01 -1.02 18.63
CA ARG A 306 -15.40 -0.39 19.90
C ARG A 306 -14.28 -0.24 20.92
N ARG A 307 -13.13 -0.93 20.76
CA ARG A 307 -12.05 -0.92 21.76
C ARG A 307 -10.97 0.13 21.51
N VAL A 308 -10.95 0.80 20.35
CA VAL A 308 -9.88 1.73 19.95
C VAL A 308 -9.56 2.81 20.99
N LYS A 309 -10.57 3.32 21.72
CA LYS A 309 -10.36 4.28 22.82
C LYS A 309 -9.52 3.68 23.95
N LYS A 310 -9.81 2.44 24.34
CA LYS A 310 -9.09 1.74 25.41
C LYS A 310 -7.65 1.46 24.99
N ASP A 311 -7.44 1.07 23.72
CA ASP A 311 -6.09 0.85 23.19
C ASP A 311 -5.25 2.14 23.22
N CYS A 312 -5.85 3.28 22.82
CA CYS A 312 -5.22 4.61 22.94
C CYS A 312 -4.90 4.96 24.41
N GLU A 313 -5.80 4.64 25.34
CA GLU A 313 -5.59 4.87 26.78
C GLU A 313 -4.44 4.03 27.34
N VAL A 314 -4.31 2.76 26.93
CA VAL A 314 -3.17 1.92 27.31
C VAL A 314 -1.87 2.53 26.81
N ALA A 315 -1.80 2.89 25.52
CA ALA A 315 -0.60 3.51 24.96
C ALA A 315 -0.21 4.77 25.75
N ARG A 316 -1.17 5.67 25.97
CA ARG A 316 -0.94 6.93 26.71
C ARG A 316 -0.47 6.69 28.14
N ARG A 317 -1.03 5.71 28.86
CA ARG A 317 -0.60 5.35 30.23
C ARG A 317 0.87 4.94 30.29
N HIS A 318 1.36 4.27 29.25
CA HIS A 318 2.75 3.85 29.11
C HIS A 318 3.60 4.83 28.28
N ASN A 319 3.11 6.06 28.09
CA ASN A 319 3.79 7.11 27.33
C ASN A 319 4.11 6.70 25.87
N LYS A 320 3.38 5.75 25.29
CA LYS A 320 3.53 5.27 23.90
C LYS A 320 2.61 6.01 22.95
N VAL A 321 3.03 6.08 21.71
CA VAL A 321 2.17 6.48 20.60
C VAL A 321 1.29 5.30 20.21
N PHE A 322 0.01 5.56 19.91
CA PHE A 322 -0.91 4.55 19.38
C PHE A 322 -1.20 4.77 17.89
N VAL A 323 -1.12 3.71 17.09
CA VAL A 323 -1.56 3.69 15.69
C VAL A 323 -2.46 2.48 15.46
N ALA A 324 -3.67 2.70 14.90
CA ALA A 324 -4.46 1.62 14.33
C ALA A 324 -3.84 1.21 12.99
N GLY A 325 -2.93 0.22 13.03
CA GLY A 325 -2.09 -0.19 11.89
C GLY A 325 -2.89 -0.73 10.73
N GLU A 326 -3.99 -1.41 11.02
CA GLU A 326 -4.98 -1.86 10.06
C GLU A 326 -6.38 -1.74 10.67
N PHE A 327 -7.35 -1.28 9.89
CA PHE A 327 -8.75 -1.40 10.27
C PHE A 327 -9.64 -1.57 9.03
N GLY A 328 -10.75 -2.26 9.19
CA GLY A 328 -11.70 -2.40 8.10
C GLY A 328 -12.68 -3.53 8.31
N PHE A 329 -13.32 -3.89 7.21
CA PHE A 329 -14.33 -4.95 7.15
C PHE A 329 -15.55 -4.69 8.04
N PHE A 330 -15.76 -3.43 8.41
CA PHE A 330 -16.96 -3.01 9.11
C PHE A 330 -18.14 -3.07 8.15
N SER A 331 -19.31 -3.45 8.66
CA SER A 331 -20.49 -3.65 7.80
C SER A 331 -20.98 -2.33 7.18
N LYS A 332 -20.85 -1.22 7.92
CA LYS A 332 -21.42 0.08 7.55
C LYS A 332 -20.35 1.17 7.44
N PRO A 333 -20.44 2.09 6.45
CA PRO A 333 -19.58 3.28 6.37
C PRO A 333 -19.56 4.11 7.67
N SER A 334 -20.70 4.25 8.34
CA SER A 334 -20.78 4.99 9.61
C SER A 334 -19.93 4.38 10.74
N THR A 335 -19.62 3.08 10.69
CA THR A 335 -18.70 2.47 11.64
C THR A 335 -17.28 3.00 11.44
N TYR A 336 -16.82 3.19 10.19
CA TYR A 336 -15.51 3.79 9.88
C TYR A 336 -15.42 5.22 10.42
N GLU A 337 -16.46 6.04 10.20
CA GLU A 337 -16.54 7.40 10.75
C GLU A 337 -16.47 7.40 12.28
N SER A 338 -17.24 6.52 12.93
CA SER A 338 -17.25 6.43 14.40
C SER A 338 -15.91 5.96 14.96
N PHE A 339 -15.25 5.01 14.29
CA PHE A 339 -13.95 4.48 14.66
C PHE A 339 -12.88 5.57 14.63
N MET A 340 -12.78 6.31 13.51
CA MET A 340 -11.80 7.38 13.38
C MET A 340 -12.09 8.55 14.34
N LYS A 341 -13.37 8.86 14.60
CA LYS A 341 -13.76 9.83 15.62
C LYS A 341 -13.32 9.39 17.02
N ASP A 342 -13.50 8.11 17.34
CA ASP A 342 -13.17 7.56 18.64
C ASP A 342 -11.65 7.54 18.87
N LEU A 343 -10.88 7.13 17.85
CA LEU A 343 -9.42 7.22 17.84
C LEU A 343 -8.94 8.68 18.00
N ASP A 344 -9.54 9.61 17.25
CA ASP A 344 -9.21 11.03 17.36
C ASP A 344 -9.42 11.54 18.80
N SER A 345 -10.60 11.27 19.36
CA SER A 345 -10.99 11.72 20.70
C SER A 345 -10.13 11.15 21.84
N ALA A 346 -9.57 9.95 21.66
CA ALA A 346 -8.71 9.29 22.64
C ALA A 346 -7.23 9.66 22.49
N GLY A 347 -6.87 10.49 21.50
CA GLY A 347 -5.50 10.94 21.26
C GLY A 347 -4.63 9.98 20.45
N GLY A 348 -5.22 9.04 19.70
CA GLY A 348 -4.46 8.17 18.80
C GLY A 348 -3.75 8.98 17.71
N ALA A 349 -2.55 8.55 17.29
CA ALA A 349 -1.74 9.29 16.33
C ALA A 349 -2.12 9.01 14.89
N GLY A 350 -2.60 7.80 14.58
CA GLY A 350 -3.18 7.57 13.26
C GLY A 350 -3.87 6.25 13.04
N SER A 351 -4.51 6.15 11.88
CA SER A 351 -5.30 4.99 11.45
C SER A 351 -5.14 4.72 9.96
N LEU A 352 -4.97 3.45 9.59
CA LEU A 352 -4.78 3.03 8.19
C LEU A 352 -5.82 1.97 7.81
N VAL A 353 -6.75 2.31 6.92
CA VAL A 353 -7.77 1.34 6.47
C VAL A 353 -7.11 0.28 5.59
N TRP A 354 -7.60 -0.96 5.64
CA TRP A 354 -7.16 -2.03 4.74
C TRP A 354 -8.17 -2.22 3.59
N SER A 355 -7.83 -2.03 2.30
CA SER A 355 -6.56 -1.51 1.74
C SER A 355 -6.76 -0.78 0.40
N LEU A 356 -5.80 0.06 -0.01
CA LEU A 356 -5.77 0.84 -1.26
C LEU A 356 -5.22 0.00 -2.43
N ARG A 357 -5.75 0.24 -3.64
CA ARG A 357 -5.13 -0.19 -4.91
C ARG A 357 -5.03 0.96 -5.93
N PRO A 358 -3.91 1.05 -6.68
CA PRO A 358 -3.73 2.10 -7.69
C PRO A 358 -4.45 1.79 -9.00
N HIS A 359 -4.45 2.77 -9.90
CA HIS A 359 -4.65 2.48 -11.32
C HIS A 359 -3.58 1.50 -11.82
N SER A 360 -3.85 0.81 -12.94
CA SER A 360 -2.90 -0.06 -13.61
C SER A 360 -2.27 0.60 -14.84
N ALA A 361 -1.00 0.28 -15.09
CA ALA A 361 -0.28 0.62 -16.30
C ALA A 361 -0.95 0.08 -17.58
N ARG A 362 -1.82 -0.93 -17.45
CA ARG A 362 -2.59 -1.56 -18.53
C ARG A 362 -3.99 -0.95 -18.70
N GLY A 363 -4.29 0.16 -18.02
CA GLY A 363 -5.63 0.73 -17.89
C GLY A 363 -6.47 -0.05 -16.87
N GLY A 364 -7.49 0.57 -16.28
CA GLY A 364 -8.23 -0.02 -15.16
C GLY A 364 -7.51 0.17 -13.83
N HIS A 365 -7.98 -0.54 -12.81
CA HIS A 365 -7.38 -0.57 -11.49
C HIS A 365 -6.85 -1.95 -11.12
N LYS A 366 -5.80 -1.97 -10.30
CA LYS A 366 -5.47 -3.18 -9.52
C LYS A 366 -6.64 -3.43 -8.58
N THR A 367 -7.06 -4.69 -8.42
CA THR A 367 -8.18 -5.06 -7.55
C THR A 367 -7.79 -6.24 -6.67
N HIS A 368 -8.31 -6.28 -5.45
CA HIS A 368 -8.11 -7.40 -4.53
C HIS A 368 -9.36 -7.68 -3.71
N GLY A 369 -9.73 -8.95 -3.61
CA GLY A 369 -10.87 -9.41 -2.83
C GLY A 369 -10.44 -9.86 -1.44
N GLU A 370 -11.09 -9.33 -0.42
CA GLU A 370 -10.77 -9.60 1.00
C GLU A 370 -11.67 -10.69 1.60
N GLY A 371 -12.56 -11.28 0.79
CA GLY A 371 -13.60 -12.22 1.21
C GLY A 371 -14.93 -11.54 1.55
N ASP A 372 -16.01 -12.32 1.70
CA ASP A 372 -17.34 -11.86 2.13
C ASP A 372 -17.91 -10.65 1.37
N GLY A 373 -17.57 -10.53 0.07
CA GLY A 373 -18.00 -9.42 -0.79
C GLY A 373 -17.29 -8.09 -0.53
N ILE A 374 -16.20 -8.12 0.25
CA ILE A 374 -15.36 -6.96 0.55
C ILE A 374 -14.20 -6.91 -0.44
N TRP A 375 -13.89 -5.71 -0.90
CA TRP A 375 -12.85 -5.46 -1.90
C TRP A 375 -11.96 -4.29 -1.48
N SER A 376 -10.78 -4.24 -2.07
CA SER A 376 -9.88 -3.10 -1.97
C SER A 376 -10.56 -1.80 -2.41
N TYR A 377 -10.09 -0.69 -1.85
CA TYR A 377 -10.58 0.65 -2.15
C TYR A 377 -9.74 1.34 -3.21
N HIS A 378 -10.38 2.24 -3.95
CA HIS A 378 -9.75 3.10 -4.92
C HIS A 378 -10.06 4.57 -4.61
N ILE A 379 -9.15 5.47 -4.96
CA ILE A 379 -9.35 6.91 -4.78
C ILE A 379 -9.75 7.52 -6.14
N PRO A 380 -10.88 8.26 -6.24
CA PRO A 380 -11.70 8.80 -5.14
C PRO A 380 -12.82 7.86 -4.64
N GLY A 381 -13.07 6.76 -5.34
CA GLY A 381 -14.12 5.79 -5.06
C GLY A 381 -15.46 6.14 -5.73
N TRP A 382 -16.29 5.11 -6.02
CA TRP A 382 -17.55 5.26 -6.74
C TRP A 382 -18.76 4.78 -5.93
N LYS A 383 -19.92 5.40 -6.14
CA LYS A 383 -21.19 5.01 -5.48
C LYS A 383 -21.89 3.85 -6.20
N ASP A 384 -21.63 3.75 -7.50
CA ASP A 384 -22.23 2.83 -8.45
C ASP A 384 -21.12 2.12 -9.26
N PRO A 385 -20.22 1.36 -8.60
CA PRO A 385 -19.20 0.61 -9.32
C PRO A 385 -19.87 -0.41 -10.27
N ALA A 386 -19.47 -0.40 -11.55
CA ALA A 386 -19.99 -1.33 -12.54
C ALA A 386 -19.32 -2.71 -12.44
N HIS A 387 -18.09 -2.76 -11.91
CA HIS A 387 -17.33 -3.99 -11.77
C HIS A 387 -17.49 -4.59 -10.38
N ARG A 388 -17.74 -5.90 -10.31
CA ARG A 388 -18.00 -6.64 -9.05
C ARG A 388 -16.83 -6.67 -8.07
N GLU A 389 -15.63 -6.33 -8.54
CA GLU A 389 -14.39 -6.31 -7.74
C GLU A 389 -14.10 -4.95 -7.09
N PHE A 390 -15.11 -4.09 -7.01
CA PHE A 390 -15.04 -2.79 -6.35
C PHE A 390 -16.02 -2.81 -5.17
N ASP A 391 -15.59 -2.29 -4.03
CA ASP A 391 -16.47 -2.25 -2.85
C ASP A 391 -17.55 -1.18 -3.07
N ALA A 392 -18.82 -1.58 -3.02
CA ALA A 392 -19.97 -0.69 -3.21
C ALA A 392 -20.04 0.47 -2.19
N ARG A 393 -19.23 0.43 -1.13
CA ARG A 393 -19.15 1.43 -0.07
C ARG A 393 -17.94 2.35 -0.21
N GLU A 394 -17.04 2.10 -1.15
CA GLU A 394 -15.73 2.76 -1.23
C GLU A 394 -15.83 4.28 -1.28
N ALA A 395 -16.77 4.85 -2.05
CA ALA A 395 -16.95 6.31 -2.11
C ALA A 395 -17.25 6.95 -0.74
N SER A 396 -18.04 6.27 0.09
CA SER A 396 -18.37 6.77 1.43
C SER A 396 -17.19 6.59 2.39
N ILE A 397 -16.50 5.45 2.31
CA ILE A 397 -15.36 5.11 3.16
C ILE A 397 -14.18 6.05 2.86
N VAL A 398 -13.79 6.20 1.60
CA VAL A 398 -12.68 7.07 1.16
C VAL A 398 -12.97 8.53 1.51
N SER A 399 -14.20 9.01 1.28
CA SER A 399 -14.60 10.36 1.68
C SER A 399 -14.51 10.58 3.20
N SER A 400 -14.91 9.58 4.00
CA SER A 400 -14.82 9.63 5.47
C SER A 400 -13.37 9.67 5.96
N ILE A 401 -12.49 8.86 5.36
CA ILE A 401 -11.06 8.84 5.70
C ILE A 401 -10.41 10.18 5.34
N ARG A 402 -10.71 10.71 4.15
CA ARG A 402 -10.30 12.06 3.75
C ARG A 402 -10.71 13.09 4.80
N ALA A 403 -11.99 13.14 5.18
CA ALA A 403 -12.47 14.09 6.18
C ALA A 403 -11.76 13.93 7.54
N ALA A 404 -11.58 12.68 8.00
CA ALA A 404 -10.88 12.37 9.24
C ALA A 404 -9.41 12.81 9.21
N SER A 405 -8.72 12.68 8.06
CA SER A 405 -7.30 13.03 7.91
C SER A 405 -6.99 14.52 8.14
N PHE A 406 -7.94 15.39 7.81
CA PHE A 406 -7.86 16.82 8.13
C PHE A 406 -8.29 17.07 9.58
N LYS A 407 -9.43 16.50 9.98
CA LYS A 407 -10.02 16.74 11.29
C LYS A 407 -9.10 16.34 12.45
N ILE A 408 -8.40 15.21 12.33
CA ILE A 408 -7.49 14.71 13.37
C ILE A 408 -6.33 15.68 13.67
N ASN A 409 -6.03 16.57 12.72
CA ASN A 409 -5.04 17.64 12.84
C ASN A 409 -5.69 19.02 13.15
N GLY A 410 -6.97 19.06 13.51
CA GLY A 410 -7.70 20.30 13.76
C GLY A 410 -8.00 21.12 12.51
N LEU A 411 -7.85 20.53 11.32
CA LEU A 411 -8.09 21.17 10.04
C LEU A 411 -9.49 20.84 9.51
N ARG A 412 -10.04 21.74 8.70
CA ARG A 412 -11.24 21.47 7.91
C ARG A 412 -10.81 20.90 6.56
N ALA A 413 -11.42 19.78 6.16
CA ALA A 413 -11.21 19.25 4.82
C ALA A 413 -11.62 20.27 3.75
N PRO A 414 -10.82 20.48 2.69
CA PRO A 414 -11.22 21.34 1.58
C PRO A 414 -12.55 20.88 0.99
N SER A 415 -13.41 21.84 0.67
CA SER A 415 -14.71 21.56 0.05
C SER A 415 -14.58 20.99 -1.36
N GLN A 416 -13.49 21.33 -2.05
CA GLN A 416 -13.16 20.78 -3.35
C GLN A 416 -12.28 19.54 -3.20
N TYR A 417 -12.50 18.57 -4.08
CA TYR A 417 -11.62 17.44 -4.29
C TYR A 417 -10.42 17.83 -5.17
N PRO A 418 -9.29 17.10 -5.09
CA PRO A 418 -8.13 17.37 -5.91
C PRO A 418 -8.48 17.37 -7.41
N VAL A 419 -7.85 18.28 -8.14
CA VAL A 419 -7.94 18.34 -9.60
C VAL A 419 -7.03 17.25 -10.19
N PRO A 420 -7.53 16.35 -11.03
CA PRO A 420 -6.71 15.27 -11.59
C PRO A 420 -5.57 15.82 -12.46
N PRO A 421 -4.36 15.23 -12.40
CA PRO A 421 -3.33 15.51 -13.39
C PRO A 421 -3.75 14.99 -14.78
N ALA A 422 -2.96 15.35 -15.80
CA ALA A 422 -3.14 14.78 -17.14
C ALA A 422 -2.96 13.25 -17.10
N PRO A 423 -3.91 12.46 -17.65
CA PRO A 423 -3.72 11.03 -17.87
C PRO A 423 -2.55 10.75 -18.83
N SER A 424 -2.14 9.48 -18.97
CA SER A 424 -1.18 9.15 -20.03
C SER A 424 -1.75 9.43 -21.41
N ARG A 425 -0.86 9.55 -22.39
CA ARG A 425 -1.25 9.43 -23.80
C ARG A 425 -2.08 8.15 -24.01
N PRO A 426 -3.26 8.22 -24.65
CA PRO A 426 -4.05 7.04 -24.94
C PRO A 426 -3.37 6.13 -25.97
N TRP A 427 -3.69 4.83 -25.93
CA TRP A 427 -3.26 3.84 -26.92
C TRP A 427 -4.44 3.03 -27.44
N LEU A 428 -4.28 2.47 -28.64
CA LEU A 428 -5.29 1.63 -29.27
C LEU A 428 -5.40 0.27 -28.58
N VAL A 429 -6.63 -0.16 -28.32
CA VAL A 429 -6.97 -1.50 -27.83
C VAL A 429 -8.08 -2.09 -28.68
N GLN A 430 -8.14 -3.43 -28.72
CA GLN A 430 -9.27 -4.16 -29.30
C GLN A 430 -10.29 -4.42 -28.19
N THR A 431 -11.58 -4.19 -28.46
CA THR A 431 -12.62 -4.56 -27.49
C THR A 431 -12.74 -6.08 -27.38
N ARG A 432 -13.29 -6.58 -26.27
CA ARG A 432 -13.45 -8.03 -26.01
C ARG A 432 -14.18 -8.78 -27.13
N ASN A 433 -15.00 -8.10 -27.93
CA ASN A 433 -15.75 -8.68 -29.04
C ASN A 433 -15.08 -8.49 -30.41
N GLY A 434 -13.88 -7.90 -30.46
CA GLY A 434 -13.11 -7.65 -31.69
C GLY A 434 -13.79 -6.70 -32.69
N ALA A 435 -14.84 -6.01 -32.28
CA ALA A 435 -15.80 -5.38 -33.20
C ALA A 435 -15.51 -3.90 -33.49
N ALA A 436 -14.76 -3.20 -32.63
CA ALA A 436 -14.50 -1.77 -32.80
C ALA A 436 -13.13 -1.33 -32.25
N PRO A 437 -12.44 -0.38 -32.90
CA PRO A 437 -11.28 0.28 -32.32
C PRO A 437 -11.70 1.06 -31.07
N ALA A 438 -11.00 0.81 -29.97
CA ALA A 438 -11.16 1.52 -28.72
C ALA A 438 -9.81 2.08 -28.27
N VAL A 439 -9.86 3.01 -27.32
CA VAL A 439 -8.66 3.51 -26.64
C VAL A 439 -8.67 3.11 -25.18
N ALA A 440 -7.48 2.85 -24.65
CA ALA A 440 -7.22 2.77 -23.22
C ALA A 440 -6.12 3.79 -22.87
N PHE A 441 -6.01 4.10 -21.59
CA PHE A 441 -4.99 5.00 -21.05
C PHE A 441 -4.69 4.60 -19.60
N GLN A 442 -3.54 5.02 -19.10
CA GLN A 442 -3.27 4.98 -17.67
C GLN A 442 -4.07 6.11 -17.02
N GLY A 443 -4.80 5.76 -15.96
CA GLY A 443 -5.62 6.71 -15.23
C GLY A 443 -4.83 7.79 -14.51
N ALA A 444 -5.56 8.70 -13.87
CA ALA A 444 -5.01 9.82 -13.12
C ALA A 444 -5.60 9.84 -11.72
N ALA A 445 -4.74 9.98 -10.70
CA ALA A 445 -5.16 10.17 -9.31
C ALA A 445 -6.29 11.21 -9.18
N TRP A 446 -7.31 10.86 -8.38
CA TRP A 446 -8.51 11.68 -8.14
C TRP A 446 -9.44 11.90 -9.35
N ALA A 447 -9.17 11.32 -10.51
CA ALA A 447 -10.13 11.31 -11.60
C ALA A 447 -11.33 10.43 -11.23
N HIS A 448 -12.51 11.05 -11.08
CA HIS A 448 -13.76 10.33 -10.87
C HIS A 448 -14.35 9.84 -12.20
N ARG A 449 -14.05 10.56 -13.29
CA ARG A 449 -14.38 10.23 -14.67
C ARG A 449 -13.41 10.91 -15.62
N TYR A 450 -13.52 10.60 -16.91
CA TYR A 450 -12.69 11.15 -17.97
C TYR A 450 -13.54 11.73 -19.09
N VAL A 451 -13.02 12.76 -19.74
CA VAL A 451 -13.53 13.24 -21.02
C VAL A 451 -12.49 12.89 -22.09
N VAL A 452 -12.89 12.03 -23.03
CA VAL A 452 -12.11 11.69 -24.21
C VAL A 452 -12.46 12.67 -25.31
N VAL A 453 -11.48 13.45 -25.75
CA VAL A 453 -11.64 14.49 -26.76
C VAL A 453 -11.08 13.99 -28.09
N VAL A 454 -11.93 13.98 -29.11
CA VAL A 454 -11.62 13.54 -30.48
C VAL A 454 -11.68 14.74 -31.40
N ARG A 455 -10.57 15.09 -32.04
CA ARG A 455 -10.44 16.24 -32.94
C ARG A 455 -10.08 15.79 -34.35
N GLY A 456 -10.73 16.35 -35.34
CA GLY A 456 -10.41 16.10 -36.75
C GLY A 456 -11.01 17.17 -37.67
N PRO A 457 -10.95 16.97 -39.00
CA PRO A 457 -11.50 17.92 -39.98
C PRO A 457 -13.00 18.22 -39.79
N GLY A 458 -13.75 17.27 -39.21
CA GLY A 458 -15.18 17.42 -38.91
C GLY A 458 -15.48 18.21 -37.62
N GLY A 459 -14.45 18.56 -36.84
CA GLY A 459 -14.59 19.30 -35.59
C GLY A 459 -14.07 18.54 -34.36
N GLU A 460 -14.45 19.04 -33.18
CA GLU A 460 -14.14 18.45 -31.88
C GLU A 460 -15.38 17.76 -31.30
N HIS A 461 -15.20 16.54 -30.80
CA HIS A 461 -16.24 15.74 -30.18
C HIS A 461 -15.74 15.16 -28.86
N GLU A 462 -16.62 15.09 -27.86
CA GLU A 462 -16.29 14.59 -26.54
C GLU A 462 -17.11 13.34 -26.18
N LYS A 463 -16.47 12.42 -25.46
CA LYS A 463 -17.14 11.26 -24.86
C LYS A 463 -16.72 11.11 -23.40
N GLU A 464 -17.69 10.96 -22.52
CA GLU A 464 -17.43 10.66 -21.11
C GLU A 464 -17.15 9.16 -20.91
N ALA A 465 -16.18 8.85 -20.05
CA ALA A 465 -15.87 7.50 -19.60
C ALA A 465 -15.62 7.47 -18.09
N ARG A 466 -15.94 6.36 -17.42
CA ARG A 466 -15.59 6.11 -16.02
C ARG A 466 -14.67 4.90 -15.94
N ASP A 467 -13.56 5.03 -15.23
CA ASP A 467 -12.65 3.90 -15.01
C ASP A 467 -12.88 3.29 -13.63
N HIS A 468 -13.93 2.48 -13.56
CA HIS A 468 -14.24 1.62 -12.41
C HIS A 468 -14.16 0.16 -12.86
N THR A 469 -13.09 -0.14 -13.59
CA THR A 469 -12.84 -1.43 -14.23
C THR A 469 -11.57 -2.07 -13.68
N LYS A 470 -11.48 -3.40 -13.79
CA LYS A 470 -10.26 -4.13 -13.44
C LYS A 470 -9.17 -3.87 -14.46
N GLU A 471 -7.93 -3.98 -14.02
CA GLU A 471 -6.74 -3.96 -14.84
C GLU A 471 -6.92 -4.72 -16.16
N GLY A 472 -6.63 -4.04 -17.28
CA GLY A 472 -6.71 -4.59 -18.63
C GLY A 472 -8.13 -4.74 -19.18
N GLU A 473 -9.16 -4.34 -18.44
CA GLU A 473 -10.55 -4.33 -18.91
C GLU A 473 -11.01 -2.95 -19.41
N PHE A 474 -10.28 -1.88 -19.06
CA PHE A 474 -10.64 -0.53 -19.45
C PHE A 474 -10.50 -0.31 -20.95
N ALA A 475 -11.58 0.10 -21.61
CA ALA A 475 -11.59 0.46 -23.01
C ALA A 475 -12.74 1.44 -23.32
N VAL A 476 -12.44 2.47 -24.10
CA VAL A 476 -13.42 3.45 -24.57
C VAL A 476 -13.57 3.33 -26.09
N GLU A 477 -14.73 2.83 -26.54
CA GLU A 477 -15.07 2.78 -27.97
C GLU A 477 -15.29 4.19 -28.51
N LEU A 478 -14.70 4.53 -29.67
CA LEU A 478 -14.79 5.89 -30.25
C LEU A 478 -15.32 5.92 -31.68
N ALA A 479 -15.90 4.83 -32.17
CA ALA A 479 -16.29 4.72 -33.58
C ALA A 479 -17.24 5.86 -34.04
N ARG A 480 -18.15 6.30 -33.17
CA ARG A 480 -19.10 7.38 -33.48
C ARG A 480 -18.41 8.74 -33.51
N GLU A 481 -17.57 9.01 -32.52
CA GLU A 481 -16.86 10.27 -32.34
C GLU A 481 -15.80 10.47 -33.43
N VAL A 482 -15.07 9.39 -33.79
CA VAL A 482 -14.10 9.39 -34.89
C VAL A 482 -14.78 9.60 -36.24
N HIS A 483 -15.94 8.98 -36.47
CA HIS A 483 -16.71 9.20 -37.69
C HIS A 483 -17.20 10.65 -37.78
N ALA A 484 -17.73 11.20 -36.69
CA ALA A 484 -18.20 12.58 -36.62
C ALA A 484 -17.06 13.60 -36.82
N ALA A 485 -15.85 13.30 -36.31
CA ALA A 485 -14.65 14.11 -36.50
C ALA A 485 -14.09 14.11 -37.94
N GLY A 486 -14.78 13.49 -38.90
CA GLY A 486 -14.40 13.48 -40.32
C GLY A 486 -13.77 12.17 -40.81
N GLY A 487 -13.70 11.14 -39.96
CA GLY A 487 -13.36 9.75 -40.31
C GLY A 487 -12.13 9.57 -41.21
N GLY A 488 -10.92 9.43 -40.65
CA GLY A 488 -9.72 9.15 -41.45
C GLY A 488 -8.40 9.56 -40.78
N GLN A 489 -7.33 9.62 -41.59
CA GLN A 489 -6.00 10.10 -41.16
C GLN A 489 -6.09 11.54 -40.65
N GLY A 490 -5.42 11.81 -39.52
CA GLY A 490 -5.35 13.15 -38.93
C GLY A 490 -6.33 13.39 -37.77
N VAL A 491 -7.15 12.39 -37.40
CA VAL A 491 -7.91 12.43 -36.15
C VAL A 491 -6.96 12.30 -34.96
N GLN A 492 -7.12 13.17 -33.97
CA GLN A 492 -6.37 13.19 -32.72
C GLN A 492 -7.30 12.83 -31.56
N VAL A 493 -6.85 11.93 -30.69
CA VAL A 493 -7.55 11.53 -29.47
C VAL A 493 -6.71 11.91 -28.26
N SER A 494 -7.32 12.60 -27.31
CA SER A 494 -6.70 13.02 -26.06
C SER A 494 -7.69 12.83 -24.92
N VAL A 495 -7.20 12.85 -23.68
CA VAL A 495 -8.02 12.55 -22.51
C VAL A 495 -7.70 13.53 -21.40
N ARG A 496 -8.73 13.98 -20.68
CA ARG A 496 -8.56 14.73 -19.41
C ARG A 496 -9.36 14.08 -18.29
N GLY A 497 -8.79 14.06 -17.09
CA GLY A 497 -9.49 13.62 -15.89
C GLY A 497 -10.46 14.69 -15.40
N VAL A 498 -11.53 14.28 -14.74
CA VAL A 498 -12.50 15.18 -14.11
C VAL A 498 -12.69 14.76 -12.65
N SER A 499 -12.55 15.72 -11.74
CA SER A 499 -12.70 15.49 -10.30
C SER A 499 -14.14 15.10 -9.93
N VAL A 500 -14.32 14.66 -8.68
CA VAL A 500 -15.64 14.38 -8.09
C VAL A 500 -16.59 15.58 -8.22
N ASP A 501 -16.07 16.80 -8.10
CA ASP A 501 -16.86 18.04 -8.20
C ASP A 501 -17.07 18.54 -9.64
N GLY A 502 -16.58 17.80 -10.64
CA GLY A 502 -16.71 18.20 -12.04
C GLY A 502 -15.63 19.15 -12.55
N VAL A 503 -14.56 19.39 -11.79
CA VAL A 503 -13.45 20.23 -12.25
C VAL A 503 -12.57 19.43 -13.21
N GLN A 504 -12.34 19.96 -14.41
CA GLN A 504 -11.50 19.32 -15.42
C GLN A 504 -10.02 19.57 -15.15
N GLY A 505 -9.23 18.51 -15.21
CA GLY A 505 -7.78 18.55 -15.16
C GLY A 505 -7.14 18.89 -16.51
N ALA A 506 -5.82 18.80 -16.55
CA ALA A 506 -5.05 18.96 -17.78
C ALA A 506 -5.33 17.83 -18.77
N GLU A 507 -5.20 18.14 -20.05
CA GLU A 507 -5.34 17.18 -21.14
C GLU A 507 -4.04 16.41 -21.39
N SER A 508 -4.15 15.13 -21.72
CA SER A 508 -3.03 14.25 -22.09
C SER A 508 -2.39 14.67 -23.41
N GLU A 509 -1.20 14.14 -23.70
CA GLU A 509 -0.72 14.11 -25.09
C GLU A 509 -1.73 13.39 -26.00
N ALA A 510 -1.80 13.83 -27.25
CA ALA A 510 -2.72 13.27 -28.22
C ALA A 510 -2.16 12.01 -28.91
N LEU A 511 -3.05 11.08 -29.21
CA LEU A 511 -2.85 9.94 -30.08
C LEU A 511 -3.42 10.26 -31.48
N SER A 512 -2.56 10.25 -32.50
CA SER A 512 -3.01 10.21 -33.89
C SER A 512 -3.61 8.85 -34.24
N LEU A 513 -4.81 8.84 -34.81
CA LEU A 513 -5.46 7.66 -35.39
C LEU A 513 -5.13 7.44 -36.87
#